data_AF-A0A7U9XIB9-F1
#
_entry.id   AF-A0A7U9XIB9-F1
#
_cell.length_a   1.000
_cell.length_b   1.000
_cell.length_c   1.000
_cell.angle_alpha   90.00
_cell.angle_beta   90.00
_cell.angle_gamma   90.00
#
_symmetry.space_group_name_H-M   'P 1'
#
loop_
_entity.id
_entity.type
_entity.pdbx_description
1 polymer ?
#
loop_
_entity_poly.entity_id
_entity_poly.type
_entity_poly.pdbx_seq_one_letter_code
_entity_poly.pdbx_strand_id
1 'polypeptide(L)'
;MYALDAIQNPVSLYEPIFTDGGDALYVMDQISDKKNKEENWVEHLSLSEAMKKLEEREHEIISLRFFEGKTQMEVAEMIGISQAQVSRLEKNALKVMKEYLTA
;
A
#
# COMPACT_ATOMS: atom_id res chain seq x y z
N MET A 1 25.46 20.38 -16.69
CA MET A 1 24.01 20.65 -16.71
C MET A 1 23.43 20.46 -15.30
N TYR A 2 24.01 21.11 -14.29
CA TYR A 2 23.51 21.04 -12.89
C TYR A 2 23.70 22.38 -12.14
N ALA A 3 24.54 23.28 -12.68
CA ALA A 3 24.78 24.60 -12.08
C ALA A 3 23.78 25.69 -12.51
N LEU A 4 22.99 25.47 -13.58
CA LEU A 4 22.04 26.48 -14.08
C LEU A 4 20.67 26.42 -13.38
N ASP A 5 20.34 25.31 -12.72
CA ASP A 5 19.03 25.09 -12.09
C ASP A 5 18.92 25.73 -10.69
N ALA A 6 20.06 26.07 -10.08
CA ALA A 6 20.12 26.68 -8.76
C ALA A 6 19.83 28.20 -8.75
N ILE A 7 19.63 28.82 -9.92
CA ILE A 7 19.39 30.27 -10.09
C ILE A 7 17.92 30.56 -10.45
N GLN A 8 17.05 29.54 -10.44
CA GLN A 8 15.61 29.73 -10.68
C GLN A 8 15.00 30.60 -9.57
N ASN A 9 14.37 31.72 -9.95
CA ASN A 9 13.64 32.56 -9.00
C ASN A 9 12.42 31.78 -8.49
N PRO A 10 12.09 31.88 -7.19
CA PRO A 10 10.90 31.23 -6.65
C PRO A 10 9.64 31.80 -7.30
N VAL A 11 8.79 30.91 -7.83
CA VAL A 11 7.47 31.26 -8.39
C VAL A 11 6.46 31.38 -7.25
N SER A 12 5.54 32.34 -7.36
CA SER A 12 4.46 32.49 -6.37
C SER A 12 3.42 31.38 -6.53
N LEU A 13 3.03 30.75 -5.43
CA LEU A 13 1.96 29.75 -5.41
C LEU A 13 0.60 30.33 -5.84
N TYR A 14 0.42 31.64 -5.69
CA TYR A 14 -0.78 32.38 -6.05
C TYR A 14 -0.69 33.01 -7.44
N GLU A 15 0.27 32.59 -8.26
CA GLU A 15 0.35 33.03 -9.65
C GLU A 15 -0.67 32.28 -10.50
N PRO A 16 -1.56 32.98 -11.24
CA PRO A 16 -2.51 32.33 -12.14
C PRO A 16 -1.78 31.83 -13.39
N ILE A 17 -1.91 30.54 -13.68
CA ILE A 17 -1.24 29.87 -14.81
C ILE A 17 -2.17 29.65 -16.00
N PHE A 18 -3.48 29.75 -15.80
CA PHE A 18 -4.48 29.67 -16.85
C PHE A 18 -5.67 30.56 -16.49
N THR A 19 -6.13 31.35 -17.45
CA THR A 19 -7.32 32.20 -17.32
C THR A 19 -8.11 32.11 -18.63
N ASP A 20 -9.23 31.38 -18.62
CA ASP A 20 -10.18 31.39 -19.73
C ASP A 20 -11.60 31.55 -19.19
N GLY A 21 -12.06 32.81 -19.12
CA GLY A 21 -13.45 33.20 -18.86
C GLY A 21 -14.07 32.79 -17.51
N GLY A 22 -13.40 32.00 -16.68
CA GLY A 22 -13.83 31.50 -15.38
C GLY A 22 -12.78 31.68 -14.28
N ASP A 23 -12.88 30.91 -13.20
CA ASP A 23 -11.94 30.97 -12.07
C ASP A 23 -10.49 30.71 -12.55
N ALA A 24 -9.57 31.56 -12.08
CA ALA A 24 -8.17 31.44 -12.43
C ALA A 24 -7.58 30.19 -11.78
N LEU A 25 -6.89 29.36 -12.58
CA LEU A 25 -6.13 28.23 -12.05
C LEU A 25 -4.79 28.76 -11.54
N TYR A 26 -4.45 28.49 -10.28
CA TYR A 26 -3.24 28.95 -9.64
C TYR A 26 -2.15 27.86 -9.60
N VAL A 27 -0.88 28.26 -9.46
CA VAL A 27 0.24 27.31 -9.29
C VAL A 27 -0.01 26.34 -8.13
N MET A 28 -0.59 26.81 -7.02
CA MET A 28 -0.95 25.99 -5.86
C MET A 28 -1.92 24.84 -6.18
N ASP A 29 -2.79 25.00 -7.18
CA ASP A 29 -3.79 23.99 -7.53
C ASP A 29 -3.14 22.76 -8.22
N GLN A 30 -1.91 22.90 -8.72
CA GLN A 30 -1.14 21.80 -9.31
C GLN A 30 -0.20 21.12 -8.32
N ILE A 31 -0.07 21.64 -7.11
CA ILE A 31 0.84 21.08 -6.10
C ILE A 31 0.10 19.97 -5.35
N SER A 32 0.29 18.73 -5.79
CA SER A 32 -0.16 17.55 -5.04
C SER A 32 0.53 17.51 -3.67
N ASP A 33 -0.26 17.38 -2.60
CA ASP A 33 0.27 17.09 -1.27
C ASP A 33 0.90 15.69 -1.28
N LYS A 34 2.22 15.62 -1.06
CA LYS A 34 2.96 14.34 -0.99
C LYS A 34 2.59 13.50 0.24
N LYS A 35 1.73 13.99 1.13
CA LYS A 35 1.10 13.18 2.17
C LYS A 35 0.02 12.32 1.54
N ASN A 36 0.47 11.21 0.94
CA ASN A 36 -0.30 10.11 0.34
C ASN A 36 -1.30 9.43 1.30
N LYS A 37 -2.22 10.19 1.90
CA LYS A 37 -3.23 9.64 2.80
C LYS A 37 -4.26 8.81 2.04
N GLU A 38 -4.60 9.23 0.83
CA GLU A 38 -5.55 8.50 -0.03
C GLU A 38 -4.95 7.19 -0.55
N GLU A 39 -3.71 7.20 -1.05
CA GLU A 39 -3.03 5.96 -1.49
C GLU A 39 -2.90 4.94 -0.36
N ASN A 40 -2.46 5.36 0.84
CA ASN A 40 -2.39 4.45 1.99
C ASN A 40 -3.77 3.88 2.37
N TRP A 41 -4.84 4.70 2.32
CA TRP A 41 -6.19 4.24 2.63
C TRP A 41 -6.70 3.19 1.63
N VAL A 42 -6.45 3.40 0.33
CA VAL A 42 -6.81 2.45 -0.73
C VAL A 42 -6.02 1.15 -0.60
N GLU A 43 -4.72 1.23 -0.28
CA GLU A 43 -3.88 0.04 -0.04
C GLU A 43 -4.38 -0.78 1.16
N HIS A 44 -4.67 -0.12 2.29
CA HIS A 44 -5.21 -0.79 3.47
C HIS A 44 -6.56 -1.45 3.22
N LEU A 45 -7.46 -0.77 2.49
CA LEU A 45 -8.76 -1.33 2.12
C LEU A 45 -8.60 -2.56 1.23
N SER A 46 -7.74 -2.47 0.22
CA SER A 46 -7.48 -3.56 -0.73
C SER A 46 -6.87 -4.78 -0.03
N LEU A 47 -5.92 -4.55 0.89
CA LEU A 47 -5.32 -5.63 1.70
C LEU A 47 -6.35 -6.27 2.64
N SER A 48 -7.23 -5.48 3.26
CA SER A 48 -8.29 -5.99 4.11
C SER A 48 -9.27 -6.88 3.34
N GLU A 49 -9.65 -6.48 2.12
CA GLU A 49 -10.50 -7.30 1.25
C GLU A 49 -9.78 -8.58 0.78
N ALA A 50 -8.49 -8.51 0.48
CA ALA A 50 -7.69 -9.69 0.14
C ALA A 50 -7.63 -10.70 1.30
N MET A 51 -7.46 -10.22 2.53
CA MET A 51 -7.47 -11.07 3.74
C MET A 51 -8.81 -11.80 3.92
N LYS A 52 -9.94 -11.18 3.57
CA LYS A 52 -11.27 -11.79 3.65
C LYS A 52 -11.50 -12.94 2.65
N LYS A 53 -10.62 -13.10 1.65
CA LYS A 53 -10.67 -14.22 0.69
C LYS A 53 -9.99 -15.48 1.18
N LEU A 54 -9.24 -15.38 2.28
CA LEU A 54 -8.55 -16.52 2.86
C LEU A 54 -9.52 -17.41 3.64
N GLU A 55 -9.28 -18.71 3.56
CA GLU A 55 -9.92 -19.66 4.48
C GLU A 55 -9.46 -19.39 5.92
N GLU A 56 -10.27 -19.76 6.90
CA GLU A 56 -10.03 -19.45 8.33
C GLU A 56 -8.61 -19.80 8.78
N ARG A 57 -8.11 -20.96 8.36
CA ARG A 57 -6.77 -21.44 8.71
C ARG A 57 -5.65 -20.65 8.04
N GLU A 58 -5.85 -20.23 6.80
CA GLU A 58 -4.90 -19.41 6.06
C GLU A 58 -4.85 -17.99 6.63
N HIS A 59 -6.02 -17.44 6.96
CA HIS A 59 -6.13 -16.15 7.63
C HIS A 59 -5.37 -16.15 8.96
N GLU A 60 -5.61 -17.14 9.83
CA GLU A 60 -4.90 -17.30 11.11
C GLU A 60 -3.38 -17.35 10.93
N ILE A 61 -2.90 -18.15 9.97
CA ILE A 61 -1.47 -18.25 9.66
C ILE A 61 -0.92 -16.89 9.22
N ILE A 62 -1.57 -16.17 8.31
CA ILE A 62 -1.11 -14.87 7.84
C ILE A 62 -1.12 -13.83 8.97
N SER A 63 -2.14 -13.83 9.83
CA SER A 63 -2.20 -12.99 11.02
C SER A 63 -0.98 -13.20 11.93
N LEU A 64 -0.70 -14.44 12.32
CA LEU A 64 0.44 -14.73 13.19
C LEU A 64 1.79 -14.38 12.54
N ARG A 65 1.93 -14.65 11.24
CA ARG A 65 3.20 -14.47 10.51
C ARG A 65 3.55 -13.01 10.28
N PHE A 66 2.57 -12.19 9.90
CA PHE A 66 2.84 -10.83 9.41
C PHE A 66 2.37 -9.73 10.38
N PHE A 67 1.36 -9.99 11.21
CA PHE A 67 0.88 -9.01 12.19
C PHE A 67 1.50 -9.25 13.58
N GLU A 68 1.75 -10.51 13.95
CA GLU A 68 2.39 -10.86 15.22
C GLU A 68 3.88 -11.22 15.09
N GLY A 69 4.41 -11.28 13.86
CA GLY A 69 5.83 -11.49 13.58
C GLY A 69 6.37 -12.88 13.94
N LYS A 70 5.50 -13.90 14.02
CA LYS A 70 5.88 -15.27 14.39
C LYS A 70 6.62 -15.98 13.26
N THR A 71 7.56 -16.85 13.60
CA THR A 71 8.20 -17.77 12.65
C THR A 71 7.26 -18.90 12.23
N GLN A 72 7.50 -19.55 11.09
CA GLN A 72 6.68 -20.70 10.66
C GLN A 72 6.73 -21.85 11.64
N MET A 73 7.84 -22.01 12.36
CA MET A 73 7.98 -23.02 13.41
C MET A 73 7.10 -22.68 14.63
N GLU A 74 7.15 -21.45 15.14
CA GLU A 74 6.27 -21.03 16.25
C GLU A 74 4.79 -21.16 15.85
N VAL A 75 4.44 -20.77 14.62
CA VAL A 75 3.09 -20.96 14.10
C VAL A 75 2.72 -22.43 14.07
N ALA A 76 3.58 -23.31 13.54
CA ALA A 76 3.37 -24.75 13.51
C ALA A 76 3.10 -25.33 14.90
N GLU A 77 3.86 -24.90 15.91
CA GLU A 77 3.68 -25.31 17.30
C GLU A 77 2.34 -24.83 17.89
N MET A 78 1.95 -23.58 17.68
CA MET A 78 0.67 -23.03 18.19
C MET A 78 -0.55 -23.69 17.53
N ILE A 79 -0.45 -23.98 16.25
CA ILE A 79 -1.53 -24.49 15.39
C ILE A 79 -1.63 -26.02 15.44
N GLY A 80 -0.56 -26.72 15.85
CA GLY A 80 -0.53 -28.17 15.99
C GLY A 80 -0.37 -28.91 14.65
N ILE A 81 0.35 -28.33 13.69
CA ILE A 81 0.66 -28.94 12.38
C ILE A 81 2.16 -28.86 12.09
N SER A 82 2.63 -29.55 11.06
CA SER A 82 4.05 -29.46 10.67
C SER A 82 4.40 -28.11 10.05
N GLN A 83 5.65 -27.66 10.20
CA GLN A 83 6.15 -26.44 9.54
C GLN A 83 6.00 -26.53 8.00
N ALA A 84 6.16 -27.71 7.41
CA ALA A 84 5.94 -27.91 5.98
C ALA A 84 4.48 -27.68 5.56
N GLN A 85 3.51 -28.02 6.42
CA GLN A 85 2.09 -27.70 6.20
C GLN A 85 1.82 -26.21 6.35
N VAL A 86 2.37 -25.54 7.38
CA VAL A 86 2.30 -24.08 7.52
C VAL A 86 2.83 -23.39 6.27
N SER A 87 4.00 -23.82 5.78
CA SER A 87 4.62 -23.25 4.58
C SER A 87 3.73 -23.37 3.34
N ARG A 88 3.04 -24.52 3.17
CA ARG A 88 2.10 -24.72 2.05
C ARG A 88 0.88 -23.82 2.15
N LEU A 89 0.28 -23.72 3.34
CA LEU A 89 -0.88 -22.87 3.59
C LEU A 89 -0.53 -21.38 3.43
N GLU A 90 0.61 -20.93 3.98
CA GLU A 90 1.11 -19.56 3.81
C GLU A 90 1.33 -19.22 2.33
N LYS A 91 1.94 -20.14 1.57
CA LYS A 91 2.17 -19.93 0.13
C LYS A 91 0.85 -19.84 -0.66
N ASN A 92 -0.13 -20.67 -0.33
CA ASN A 92 -1.44 -20.63 -0.96
C ASN A 92 -2.18 -19.34 -0.62
N ALA A 93 -2.19 -18.95 0.65
CA ALA A 93 -2.78 -17.71 1.13
C ALA A 93 -2.19 -16.49 0.40
N LEU A 94 -0.86 -16.39 0.33
CA LEU A 94 -0.17 -15.30 -0.39
C LEU A 94 -0.49 -15.29 -1.89
N LYS A 95 -0.70 -16.46 -2.50
CA LYS A 95 -1.13 -16.57 -3.90
C LYS A 95 -2.53 -16.01 -4.08
N VAL A 96 -3.49 -16.40 -3.23
CA VAL A 96 -4.89 -15.90 -3.28
C VAL A 96 -4.93 -14.39 -3.08
N MET A 97 -4.21 -13.87 -2.07
CA MET A 97 -4.12 -12.43 -1.83
C MET A 97 -3.52 -11.69 -3.02
N LYS A 98 -2.45 -12.22 -3.62
CA LYS A 98 -1.82 -11.62 -4.79
C LYS A 98 -2.77 -11.57 -5.98
N GLU A 99 -3.47 -12.67 -6.27
CA GLU A 99 -4.44 -12.73 -7.36
C GLU A 99 -5.52 -11.66 -7.21
N TYR A 100 -6.02 -11.44 -5.99
CA TYR A 100 -6.99 -10.39 -5.70
C TYR A 100 -6.42 -8.97 -5.88
N LEU A 101 -5.20 -8.72 -5.41
CA LEU A 101 -4.58 -7.39 -5.48
C LEU A 101 -4.12 -6.98 -6.89
N THR A 102 -3.94 -7.97 -7.78
CA THR A 102 -3.53 -7.72 -9.18
C THR A 102 -4.68 -7.81 -10.18
N ALA A 103 -5.88 -8.16 -9.74
CA ALA A 103 -7.10 -8.21 -10.54
C ALA A 103 -7.77 -6.84 -10.63
#